data_AF-A0A349X4Y3-F1
#
_entry.id   AF-A0A349X4Y3-F1
#
_cell.length_a   1.000
_cell.length_b   1.000
_cell.length_c   1.000
_cell.angle_alpha   90.00
_cell.angle_beta   90.00
_cell.angle_gamma   90.00
#
_symmetry.space_group_name_H-M   'P 1'
#
loop_
_entity.id
_entity.type
_entity.pdbx_description
1 polymer ?
#
loop_
_entity_poly.entity_id
_entity_poly.type
_entity_poly.pdbx_seq_one_letter_code
_entity_poly.pdbx_strand_id
1 'polypeptide(L)'
;MVTRFDVSGVRRLVMAIPGDRRDEDAVDAAKIVAQHYDYFLLKSDDNPRGRAPDELPKLIKATLMDEGVDESRIQIIVSEEEAVQKALEDSESGDLLVVLGDEITRCWKQIIHFGDAPEAKPAQEKAIEKPTKKSAESIEHSFKLEEGQSLVHDDRGVRLVVERDEDSD
;
A
#
# COMPACT_ATOMS: atom_id res chain seq x y z
N MET A 1 4.67 10.62 -17.10
CA MET A 1 5.57 10.34 -15.95
C MET A 1 6.12 8.91 -16.03
N VAL A 2 5.27 7.89 -16.26
CA VAL A 2 5.72 6.49 -16.50
C VAL A 2 6.48 6.30 -17.82
N THR A 3 6.15 7.08 -18.85
CA THR A 3 6.77 7.03 -20.19
C THR A 3 8.21 7.50 -20.25
N ARG A 4 8.76 8.04 -19.15
CA ARG A 4 10.17 8.44 -19.06
C ARG A 4 11.10 7.33 -18.59
N PHE A 5 10.54 6.23 -18.08
CA PHE A 5 11.32 5.06 -17.71
C PHE A 5 11.56 4.20 -18.96
N ASP A 6 12.81 3.82 -19.14
CA ASP A 6 13.18 2.76 -20.07
C ASP A 6 12.77 1.42 -19.44
N VAL A 7 11.87 0.71 -20.11
CA VAL A 7 11.28 -0.55 -19.64
C VAL A 7 11.51 -1.57 -20.72
N SER A 8 12.29 -2.60 -20.44
CA SER A 8 12.61 -3.66 -21.41
C SER A 8 11.52 -4.71 -21.53
N GLY A 9 10.68 -4.85 -20.51
CA GLY A 9 9.47 -5.67 -20.50
C GLY A 9 8.20 -4.85 -20.66
N VAL A 10 7.18 -5.18 -19.89
CA VAL A 10 5.85 -4.55 -19.94
C VAL A 10 5.58 -3.64 -18.74
N ARG A 11 4.63 -2.73 -18.90
CA ARG A 11 4.15 -1.84 -17.83
C ARG A 11 2.85 -2.39 -17.26
N ARG A 12 2.83 -2.75 -15.98
CA ARG A 12 1.62 -3.18 -15.28
C ARG A 12 1.16 -2.12 -14.28
N LEU A 13 -0.15 -1.96 -14.15
CA LEU A 13 -0.77 -1.03 -13.21
C LEU A 13 -1.76 -1.76 -12.31
N VAL A 14 -1.54 -1.68 -10.99
CA VAL A 14 -2.58 -1.97 -9.98
C VAL A 14 -3.28 -0.65 -9.64
N MET A 15 -4.57 -0.55 -9.94
CA MET A 15 -5.32 0.70 -9.86
C MET A 15 -6.59 0.55 -9.03
N ALA A 16 -6.85 1.57 -8.22
CA ALA A 16 -8.12 1.83 -7.56
C ALA A 16 -8.49 3.31 -7.75
N ILE A 17 -9.77 3.61 -7.56
CA ILE A 17 -10.27 4.98 -7.44
C ILE A 17 -11.09 5.06 -6.14
N PRO A 18 -10.91 6.11 -5.31
CA PRO A 18 -11.68 6.27 -4.08
C PRO A 18 -13.19 6.32 -4.35
N GLY A 19 -13.97 5.60 -3.54
CA GLY A 19 -15.42 5.45 -3.72
C GLY A 19 -16.23 6.74 -3.67
N ASP A 20 -15.70 7.81 -3.08
CA ASP A 20 -16.31 9.15 -3.03
C ASP A 20 -16.04 10.00 -4.28
N ARG A 21 -15.22 9.52 -5.22
CA ARG A 21 -15.02 10.17 -6.51
C ARG A 21 -16.25 10.03 -7.40
N ARG A 22 -16.42 10.97 -8.31
CA ARG A 22 -17.49 10.92 -9.32
C ARG A 22 -17.11 9.92 -10.40
N ASP A 23 -18.10 9.38 -11.07
CA ASP A 23 -17.88 8.43 -12.18
C ASP A 23 -17.02 9.06 -13.28
N GLU A 24 -17.20 10.36 -13.57
CA GLU A 24 -16.37 11.10 -14.53
C GLU A 24 -14.89 11.14 -14.14
N ASP A 25 -14.57 11.25 -12.85
CA ASP A 25 -13.19 11.25 -12.37
C ASP A 25 -12.54 9.86 -12.59
N ALA A 26 -13.30 8.78 -12.39
CA ALA A 26 -12.85 7.41 -12.63
C ALA A 26 -12.65 7.13 -14.13
N VAL A 27 -13.59 7.59 -14.97
CA VAL A 27 -13.52 7.47 -16.42
C VAL A 27 -12.32 8.24 -16.97
N ASP A 28 -12.11 9.49 -16.55
CA ASP A 28 -10.99 10.30 -17.02
C ASP A 28 -9.64 9.70 -16.60
N ALA A 29 -9.53 9.17 -15.38
CA ALA A 29 -8.34 8.47 -14.94
C ALA A 29 -8.07 7.22 -15.79
N ALA A 30 -9.10 6.41 -16.08
CA ALA A 30 -8.98 5.21 -16.90
C ALA A 30 -8.49 5.54 -18.33
N LYS A 31 -9.03 6.60 -18.94
CA LYS A 31 -8.61 7.08 -20.27
C LYS A 31 -7.14 7.48 -20.32
N ILE A 32 -6.68 8.17 -19.28
CA ILE A 32 -5.27 8.58 -19.19
C ILE A 32 -4.35 7.36 -19.13
N VAL A 33 -4.69 6.34 -18.34
CA VAL A 33 -3.80 5.19 -18.14
C VAL A 33 -3.86 4.17 -19.29
N ALA A 34 -4.96 4.10 -20.04
CA ALA A 34 -5.17 3.16 -21.16
C ALA A 34 -4.01 3.17 -22.18
N GLN A 35 -3.46 4.36 -22.45
CA GLN A 35 -2.41 4.56 -23.46
C GLN A 35 -0.98 4.40 -22.90
N HIS A 36 -0.83 4.05 -21.63
CA HIS A 36 0.46 4.11 -20.92
C HIS A 36 0.88 2.81 -20.25
N TYR A 37 -0.03 1.86 -20.11
CA TYR A 37 0.21 0.56 -19.49
C TYR A 37 -0.28 -0.57 -20.38
N ASP A 38 0.37 -1.72 -20.25
CA ASP A 38 0.08 -2.92 -21.03
C ASP A 38 -0.92 -3.82 -20.31
N TYR A 39 -0.81 -3.96 -18.98
CA TYR A 39 -1.70 -4.79 -18.17
C TYR A 39 -2.26 -4.03 -16.97
N PHE A 40 -3.50 -4.35 -16.61
CA PHE A 40 -4.26 -3.66 -15.57
C PHE A 40 -4.82 -4.67 -14.56
N LEU A 41 -4.60 -4.41 -13.29
CA LEU A 41 -5.24 -5.09 -12.18
C LEU A 41 -6.08 -4.06 -11.42
N LEU A 42 -7.40 -4.23 -11.46
CA LEU A 42 -8.37 -3.28 -10.92
C LEU A 42 -8.88 -3.79 -9.58
N LYS A 43 -8.64 -3.01 -8.52
CA LYS A 43 -9.04 -3.31 -7.15
C LYS A 43 -10.02 -2.28 -6.60
N SER A 44 -10.61 -2.58 -5.45
CA SER A 44 -11.28 -1.58 -4.62
C SER A 44 -10.31 -1.01 -3.56
N ASP A 45 -10.64 0.16 -3.04
CA ASP A 45 -10.18 0.56 -1.72
C ASP A 45 -10.87 -0.32 -0.65
N ASP A 46 -10.24 -0.48 0.51
CA ASP A 46 -10.81 -1.25 1.63
C ASP A 46 -12.12 -0.62 2.12
N ASN A 47 -12.21 0.70 2.01
CA ASN A 47 -13.43 1.45 2.24
C ASN A 47 -14.06 1.89 0.90
N PRO A 48 -15.15 1.24 0.46
CA PRO A 48 -15.81 1.58 -0.80
C PRO A 48 -16.70 2.83 -0.71
N ARG A 49 -16.78 3.47 0.47
CA ARG A 49 -17.47 4.76 0.70
C ARG A 49 -18.93 4.76 0.20
N GLY A 50 -19.62 3.64 0.40
CA GLY A 50 -21.04 3.47 0.07
C GLY A 50 -21.32 2.89 -1.32
N ARG A 51 -20.30 2.67 -2.15
CA ARG A 51 -20.42 1.93 -3.41
C ARG A 51 -20.31 0.43 -3.19
N ALA A 52 -20.73 -0.35 -4.20
CA ALA A 52 -20.40 -1.77 -4.21
C ALA A 52 -18.88 -1.95 -4.48
N PRO A 53 -18.20 -2.94 -3.87
CA PRO A 53 -16.76 -3.12 -4.01
C PRO A 53 -16.28 -3.31 -5.45
N ASP A 54 -17.11 -3.85 -6.32
CA ASP A 54 -16.79 -4.11 -7.73
C ASP A 54 -17.31 -3.03 -8.69
N GLU A 55 -18.01 -2.01 -8.19
CA GLU A 55 -18.66 -0.97 -8.98
C GLU A 55 -17.65 -0.13 -9.77
N LEU A 56 -16.69 0.48 -9.08
CA LEU A 56 -15.63 1.27 -9.70
C LEU A 56 -14.67 0.42 -10.55
N PRO A 57 -14.20 -0.76 -10.10
CA PRO A 57 -13.42 -1.66 -10.95
C PRO A 57 -14.11 -2.01 -12.27
N LYS A 58 -15.42 -2.25 -12.26
CA LYS A 58 -16.19 -2.52 -13.48
C LYS A 58 -16.30 -1.30 -14.39
N LEU A 59 -16.54 -0.10 -13.82
CA LEU A 59 -16.57 1.15 -14.58
C LEU A 59 -15.23 1.43 -15.27
N ILE A 60 -14.12 1.26 -14.54
CA ILE A 60 -12.77 1.43 -15.06
C ILE A 60 -12.50 0.39 -16.16
N LYS A 61 -12.84 -0.89 -15.93
CA LYS A 61 -12.68 -1.95 -16.95
C LYS A 61 -13.42 -1.60 -18.24
N ALA A 62 -14.69 -1.19 -18.16
CA ALA A 62 -15.47 -0.80 -19.33
C ALA A 62 -14.80 0.35 -20.10
N THR A 63 -14.33 1.36 -19.37
CA THR A 63 -13.65 2.52 -19.99
C THR A 63 -12.33 2.11 -20.67
N LEU A 64 -11.53 1.24 -20.05
CA LEU A 64 -10.29 0.73 -20.65
C LEU A 64 -10.58 -0.03 -21.96
N MET A 65 -11.63 -0.84 -21.97
CA MET A 65 -12.05 -1.58 -23.17
C MET A 65 -12.52 -0.63 -24.29
N ASP A 66 -13.27 0.43 -23.94
CA ASP A 66 -13.70 1.46 -24.88
C ASP A 66 -12.52 2.23 -25.49
N GLU A 67 -11.43 2.40 -24.74
CA GLU A 67 -10.17 3.00 -25.20
C GLU A 67 -9.26 2.00 -25.97
N GLY A 68 -9.73 0.78 -26.21
CA GLY A 68 -9.07 -0.22 -27.05
C GLY A 68 -8.14 -1.18 -26.32
N VAL A 69 -8.17 -1.22 -24.98
CA VAL A 69 -7.43 -2.23 -24.21
C VAL A 69 -8.14 -3.58 -24.33
N ASP A 70 -7.39 -4.61 -24.73
CA ASP A 70 -7.93 -5.98 -24.83
C ASP A 70 -8.35 -6.51 -23.45
N GLU A 71 -9.52 -7.14 -23.36
CA GLU A 71 -10.07 -7.66 -22.11
C GLU A 71 -9.11 -8.65 -21.42
N SER A 72 -8.33 -9.43 -22.16
CA SER A 72 -7.35 -10.38 -21.61
C SER A 72 -6.23 -9.70 -20.81
N ARG A 73 -6.06 -8.39 -20.98
CA ARG A 73 -5.06 -7.57 -20.27
C ARG A 73 -5.63 -6.87 -19.03
N ILE A 74 -6.91 -7.08 -18.72
CA ILE A 74 -7.60 -6.42 -17.61
C ILE A 74 -8.15 -7.47 -16.65
N GLN A 75 -7.66 -7.47 -15.42
CA GLN A 75 -8.14 -8.33 -14.34
C GLN A 75 -8.83 -7.49 -13.27
N ILE A 76 -9.99 -7.94 -12.78
CA ILE A 76 -10.63 -7.35 -11.59
C ILE A 76 -10.35 -8.28 -10.42
N ILE A 77 -9.64 -7.77 -9.41
CA ILE A 77 -9.34 -8.46 -8.15
C ILE A 77 -9.66 -7.46 -7.05
N VAL A 78 -10.84 -7.61 -6.43
CA VAL A 78 -11.41 -6.60 -5.52
C VAL A 78 -10.50 -6.37 -4.30
N SER A 79 -9.90 -7.43 -3.77
CA SER A 79 -8.98 -7.37 -2.64
C SER A 79 -7.65 -6.74 -3.04
N GLU A 80 -7.22 -5.72 -2.30
CA GLU A 80 -5.92 -5.08 -2.52
C GLU A 80 -4.76 -6.07 -2.38
N GLU A 81 -4.79 -6.88 -1.32
CA GLU A 81 -3.74 -7.85 -1.03
C GLU A 81 -3.59 -8.86 -2.18
N GLU A 82 -4.71 -9.37 -2.68
CA GLU A 82 -4.71 -10.33 -3.79
C GLU A 82 -4.29 -9.67 -5.11
N ALA A 83 -4.72 -8.43 -5.36
CA ALA A 83 -4.36 -7.70 -6.58
C ALA A 83 -2.85 -7.39 -6.62
N VAL A 84 -2.28 -6.94 -5.50
CA VAL A 84 -0.84 -6.69 -5.38
C VAL A 84 -0.06 -7.99 -5.49
N GLN A 85 -0.52 -9.07 -4.82
CA GLN A 85 0.12 -10.39 -4.91
C GLN A 85 0.17 -10.88 -6.36
N LYS A 86 -0.98 -10.84 -7.04
CA LYS A 86 -1.09 -11.29 -8.42
C LYS A 86 -0.21 -10.47 -9.36
N ALA A 87 -0.15 -9.15 -9.16
CA ALA A 87 0.70 -8.29 -9.96
C ALA A 87 2.19 -8.59 -9.78
N LEU A 88 2.62 -8.91 -8.56
CA LEU A 88 3.99 -9.31 -8.26
C LEU A 88 4.32 -10.68 -8.87
N GLU A 89 3.41 -11.65 -8.76
CA GLU A 89 3.56 -12.99 -9.35
C GLU A 89 3.59 -12.97 -10.88
N ASP A 90 2.79 -12.11 -11.51
CA ASP A 90 2.72 -11.96 -12.96
C ASP A 90 3.88 -11.14 -13.54
N SER A 91 4.71 -10.53 -12.69
CA SER A 91 5.82 -9.67 -13.13
C SER A 91 7.11 -10.45 -13.35
N GLU A 92 7.76 -10.18 -14.47
CA GLU A 92 9.04 -10.76 -14.85
C GLU A 92 10.18 -9.72 -14.78
N SER A 93 11.41 -10.20 -14.92
CA SER A 93 12.58 -9.31 -14.95
C SER A 93 12.50 -8.36 -16.15
N GLY A 94 12.66 -7.07 -15.90
CA GLY A 94 12.57 -6.01 -16.92
C GLY A 94 11.20 -5.34 -17.01
N ASP A 95 10.19 -5.86 -16.31
CA ASP A 95 8.87 -5.24 -16.22
C ASP A 95 8.87 -4.04 -15.26
N LEU A 96 7.93 -3.12 -15.49
CA LEU A 96 7.62 -2.03 -14.57
C LEU A 96 6.24 -2.25 -13.96
N LEU A 97 6.20 -2.55 -12.67
CA LEU A 97 4.97 -2.62 -11.89
C LEU A 97 4.73 -1.31 -11.14
N VAL A 98 3.57 -0.69 -11.35
CA VAL A 98 3.11 0.47 -10.60
C VAL A 98 1.90 0.07 -9.76
N VAL A 99 1.95 0.38 -8.45
CA VAL A 99 0.87 0.06 -7.51
C VAL A 99 0.31 1.35 -6.91
N LEU A 100 -0.99 1.59 -7.12
CA LEU A 100 -1.75 2.63 -6.43
C LEU A 100 -2.39 2.01 -5.17
N GLY A 101 -1.61 1.97 -4.09
CA GLY A 101 -2.03 1.37 -2.80
C GLY A 101 -2.89 2.31 -1.96
N ASP A 102 -3.92 1.75 -1.33
CA ASP A 102 -4.80 2.40 -0.34
C ASP A 102 -4.18 2.27 1.06
N GLU A 103 -3.93 1.04 1.54
CA GLU A 103 -3.21 0.83 2.79
C GLU A 103 -1.71 0.69 2.52
N ILE A 104 -1.02 1.82 2.68
CA ILE A 104 0.40 1.98 2.34
C ILE A 104 1.27 0.97 3.09
N THR A 105 1.00 0.73 4.39
CA THR A 105 1.89 -0.11 5.22
C THR A 105 1.87 -1.57 4.76
N ARG A 106 0.68 -2.09 4.49
CA ARG A 106 0.42 -3.46 4.03
C ARG A 106 0.95 -3.66 2.63
N CYS A 107 0.61 -2.75 1.70
CA CYS A 107 1.17 -2.78 0.34
C CYS A 107 2.71 -2.81 0.37
N TRP A 108 3.32 -1.91 1.15
CA TRP A 108 4.76 -1.84 1.28
C TRP A 108 5.36 -3.14 1.84
N LYS A 109 4.81 -3.66 2.95
CA LYS A 109 5.26 -4.92 3.57
C LYS A 109 5.17 -6.08 2.60
N GLN A 110 4.07 -6.18 1.86
CA GLN A 110 3.87 -7.23 0.87
C GLN A 110 4.92 -7.18 -0.23
N ILE A 111 5.21 -5.98 -0.75
CA ILE A 111 6.21 -5.78 -1.81
C ILE A 111 7.63 -6.11 -1.32
N ILE A 112 8.04 -5.62 -0.15
CA ILE A 112 9.42 -5.84 0.32
C ILE A 112 9.70 -7.26 0.77
N HIS A 113 8.67 -8.02 1.17
CA HIS A 113 8.77 -9.42 1.54
C HIS A 113 8.40 -10.37 0.40
N PHE A 114 8.11 -9.84 -0.79
CA PHE A 114 7.81 -10.68 -1.94
C PHE A 114 9.06 -11.48 -2.34
N GLY A 115 8.92 -12.81 -2.39
CA GLY A 115 10.03 -13.73 -2.65
C GLY A 115 10.78 -14.21 -1.41
N ASP A 116 10.51 -13.61 -0.23
CA ASP A 116 10.87 -14.24 1.04
C ASP A 116 9.97 -15.48 1.18
N ALA A 117 10.53 -16.67 1.08
CA ALA A 117 9.77 -17.89 1.35
C ALA A 117 9.20 -17.79 2.77
N PRO A 118 7.87 -17.84 2.97
CA PRO A 118 7.34 -17.94 4.30
C PRO A 118 7.80 -19.29 4.85
N GLU A 119 8.54 -19.29 5.97
CA GLU A 119 8.55 -20.46 6.84
C GLU A 119 7.08 -20.79 7.12
N ALA A 120 6.60 -21.90 6.57
CA ALA A 120 5.24 -22.37 6.75
C ALA A 120 5.00 -22.56 8.26
N LYS A 121 4.40 -21.57 8.92
CA LYS A 121 3.82 -21.76 10.24
C LYS A 121 2.52 -22.51 10.03
N PRO A 122 2.37 -23.75 10.55
CA PRO A 122 1.14 -24.50 10.38
C PRO A 122 -0.02 -23.72 10.98
N ALA A 123 -1.13 -23.68 10.24
CA ALA A 123 -2.38 -23.06 10.64
C ALA A 123 -2.82 -23.64 11.99
N GLN A 124 -2.85 -22.80 13.02
CA GLN A 124 -3.59 -23.09 14.24
C GLN A 124 -5.00 -22.53 14.06
N GLU A 125 -5.97 -23.42 13.90
CA GLU A 125 -7.38 -23.13 14.17
C GLU A 125 -7.52 -22.46 15.54
N LYS A 126 -7.86 -21.18 15.58
CA LYS A 126 -8.32 -20.54 16.81
C LYS A 126 -9.84 -20.45 16.78
N ALA A 127 -10.42 -21.27 17.65
CA ALA A 127 -11.79 -21.14 18.12
C ALA A 127 -12.06 -19.69 18.61
N ILE A 128 -13.29 -19.27 18.37
CA ILE A 128 -13.81 -17.93 18.68
C ILE A 128 -13.87 -17.74 20.20
N GLU A 129 -13.05 -16.84 20.75
CA GLU A 129 -13.27 -16.26 22.07
C GLU A 129 -13.32 -14.72 21.98
N LYS A 130 -14.26 -14.13 22.73
CA LYS A 130 -14.70 -12.74 22.68
C LYS A 130 -13.60 -11.72 23.05
N PRO A 131 -13.68 -10.46 22.58
CA PRO A 131 -12.58 -9.52 22.67
C PRO A 131 -12.49 -8.89 24.06
N THR A 132 -11.43 -9.19 24.80
CA THR A 132 -11.01 -8.44 25.99
C THR A 132 -9.92 -7.45 25.58
N LYS A 133 -10.18 -6.17 25.82
CA LYS A 133 -9.24 -5.05 25.63
C LYS A 133 -7.91 -5.32 26.32
N LYS A 134 -6.82 -5.44 25.56
CA LYS A 134 -5.44 -5.22 25.98
C LYS A 134 -4.67 -4.77 24.74
N SER A 135 -4.51 -3.46 24.61
CA SER A 135 -3.27 -2.75 24.94
C SER A 135 -2.25 -2.94 23.83
N ALA A 136 -2.06 -1.86 23.06
CA ALA A 136 -0.99 -1.68 22.10
C ALA A 136 0.33 -2.16 22.73
N GLU A 137 0.99 -3.09 22.06
CA GLU A 137 2.33 -3.54 22.45
C GLU A 137 3.29 -2.37 22.23
N SER A 138 3.65 -1.74 23.34
CA SER A 138 4.77 -0.82 23.46
C SER A 138 6.01 -1.51 22.90
N ILE A 139 6.60 -0.95 21.85
CA ILE A 139 7.98 -1.25 21.51
C ILE A 139 8.80 -0.79 22.72
N GLU A 140 9.26 -1.74 23.55
CA GLU A 140 10.16 -1.47 24.68
C GLU A 140 11.54 -1.09 24.13
N HIS A 141 11.69 0.15 23.64
CA HIS A 141 12.98 0.80 23.70
C HIS A 141 13.15 1.28 25.13
N SER A 142 13.89 0.52 25.95
CA SER A 142 14.35 1.01 27.25
C SER A 142 15.31 2.18 27.01
N PHE A 143 14.80 3.40 27.01
CA PHE A 143 15.61 4.60 26.91
C PHE A 143 16.35 4.79 28.24
N LYS A 144 17.67 4.65 28.24
CA LYS A 144 18.53 4.89 29.41
C LYS A 144 19.18 6.26 29.25
N LEU A 145 19.05 7.11 30.25
CA LEU A 145 19.77 8.38 30.32
C LEU A 145 21.26 8.10 30.59
N GLU A 146 22.13 8.75 29.84
CA GLU A 146 23.56 8.76 30.11
C GLU A 146 23.90 9.78 31.22
N GLU A 147 25.07 9.65 31.83
CA GLU A 147 25.56 10.57 32.87
C GLU A 147 25.63 11.99 32.30
N GLY A 148 25.00 12.97 32.98
CA GLY A 148 24.83 14.34 32.49
C GLY A 148 23.57 14.60 31.64
N GLN A 149 22.73 13.59 31.38
CA GLN A 149 21.45 13.76 30.68
C GLN A 149 20.25 13.83 31.63
N SER A 150 19.32 14.76 31.39
CA SER A 150 18.04 14.87 32.12
C SER A 150 16.86 15.09 31.18
N LEU A 151 15.67 14.61 31.59
CA LEU A 151 14.40 14.81 30.86
C LEU A 151 13.64 15.98 31.48
N VAL A 152 13.28 16.97 30.66
CA VAL A 152 12.47 18.13 31.06
C VAL A 152 11.10 18.04 30.43
N HIS A 153 10.06 18.15 31.26
CA HIS A 153 8.65 18.17 30.85
C HIS A 153 8.08 19.57 31.09
N ASP A 154 7.57 20.21 30.04
CA ASP A 154 6.88 21.50 30.11
C ASP A 154 5.63 21.51 29.21
N ASP A 155 4.90 22.63 29.19
CA ASP A 155 3.67 22.79 28.39
C ASP A 155 3.90 22.62 26.87
N ARG A 156 5.15 22.56 26.39
CA ARG A 156 5.53 22.34 24.99
C ARG A 156 5.96 20.91 24.70
N GLY A 157 5.99 20.04 25.70
CA GLY A 157 6.29 18.61 25.57
C GLY A 157 7.50 18.16 26.39
N VAL A 158 8.19 17.13 25.90
CA VAL A 158 9.30 16.45 26.59
C VAL A 158 10.59 16.65 25.80
N ARG A 159 11.66 17.10 26.45
CA ARG A 159 12.98 17.29 25.83
C ARG A 159 14.12 16.74 26.68
N LEU A 160 15.17 16.27 26.03
CA LEU A 160 16.43 15.83 26.65
C LEU A 160 17.37 17.02 26.81
N VAL A 161 17.93 17.22 28.00
CA VAL A 161 18.94 18.24 28.32
C VAL A 161 20.24 17.53 28.66
N VAL A 162 21.36 18.01 28.13
CA VAL A 162 22.71 17.51 28.44
C VAL A 162 23.47 18.62 29.15
N GLU A 163 23.79 18.44 30.43
CA GLU A 163 24.66 19.34 31.17
C GLU A 163 26.11 19.06 30.74
N ARG A 164 26.81 20.07 30.25
CA ARG A 164 28.26 20.02 30.03
C ARG A 164 28.88 20.86 31.13
N ASP A 165 29.71 20.25 31.96
CA ASP A 165 30.57 21.00 32.88
C ASP A 165 31.52 21.86 32.03
N GLU A 166 31.28 23.15 31.99
CA GLU A 166 32.25 24.12 31.50
C GLU A 166 33.32 24.28 32.59
N ASP A 167 34.38 23.48 32.51
CA ASP A 167 35.63 23.79 33.22
C ASP A 167 36.16 25.12 32.67
N SER A 168 36.00 26.16 33.49
CA SER A 168 36.51 27.51 33.27
C SER A 168 38.04 27.52 33.35
N ASP A 169 38.70 27.98 32.29
CA ASP A 169 40.06 28.54 32.32
C ASP A 169 39.99 30.00 31.84
#